data_AF-A0A212J1G4-F1
#
_entry.id   AF-A0A212J1G4-F1
#
_cell.length_a   1.000
_cell.length_b   1.000
_cell.length_c   1.000
_cell.angle_alpha   90.00
_cell.angle_beta   90.00
_cell.angle_gamma   90.00
#
_symmetry.space_group_name_H-M   'P 1'
#
loop_
_entity.id
_entity.type
_entity.pdbx_description
1 polymer ?
#
loop_
_entity_poly.entity_id
_entity_poly.type
_entity_poly.pdbx_seq_one_letter_code
_entity_poly.pdbx_strand_id
1 'polypeptide(L)'
;MEAQMLLRDADIFPSDKILEEALGERFNILVSFLKTITNNEYALTLEWRYYNDGKAWLGKVVHKKKIIFWLSVWEGFFKTSFFFTEKHLEAIAELDILETIKD
;
A
#
# COMPACT_ATOMS: atom_id res chain seq x y z
N MET A 1 -13.78 16.30 -8.27
CA MET A 1 -12.32 16.48 -8.30
C MET A 1 -11.69 15.10 -8.37
N GLU A 2 -10.74 14.90 -9.26
CA GLU A 2 -9.95 13.67 -9.27
C GLU A 2 -9.08 13.63 -8.02
N ALA A 3 -8.90 12.44 -7.43
CA ALA A 3 -8.05 12.31 -6.25
C ALA A 3 -6.59 12.60 -6.62
N GLN A 4 -5.89 13.37 -5.79
CA GLN A 4 -4.49 13.74 -6.02
C GLN A 4 -3.52 12.80 -5.30
N MET A 5 -2.52 12.28 -6.02
CA MET A 5 -1.43 11.50 -5.43
C MET A 5 -0.42 12.41 -4.73
N LEU A 6 0.06 11.99 -3.56
CA LEU A 6 1.02 12.71 -2.72
C LEU A 6 2.42 12.07 -2.77
N LEU A 7 3.36 12.59 -1.97
CA LEU A 7 4.75 12.09 -1.86
C LEU A 7 5.52 12.12 -3.20
N ARG A 8 5.45 13.27 -3.89
CA ARG A 8 6.00 13.48 -5.24
C ARG A 8 7.43 14.00 -5.26
N ASP A 9 7.96 14.42 -4.11
CA ASP A 9 9.30 14.97 -3.97
C ASP A 9 10.30 13.86 -3.60
N ALA A 10 11.31 13.66 -4.45
CA ALA A 10 12.33 12.62 -4.26
C ALA A 10 13.23 12.86 -3.04
N ASP A 11 13.36 14.11 -2.59
CA ASP A 11 14.25 14.51 -1.50
C ASP A 11 13.56 14.44 -0.14
N ILE A 12 12.23 14.26 -0.11
CA ILE A 12 11.43 14.15 1.11
C ILE A 12 11.04 12.70 1.35
N PHE A 13 11.75 12.04 2.26
CA PHE A 13 11.46 10.67 2.65
C PHE A 13 10.08 10.56 3.35
N PRO A 14 9.26 9.53 3.05
CA PRO A 14 7.95 9.29 3.68
C PRO A 14 8.04 8.81 5.14
N SER A 15 8.55 9.67 6.02
CA SER A 15 8.52 9.44 7.46
C SER A 15 7.11 9.54 8.02
N ASP A 16 6.89 9.01 9.23
CA ASP A 16 5.60 9.07 9.93
C ASP A 16 5.04 10.49 9.99
N LYS A 17 5.88 11.50 10.25
CA LYS A 17 5.47 12.92 10.25
C LYS A 17 4.92 13.36 8.89
N ILE A 18 5.61 13.02 7.80
CA ILE A 18 5.19 13.38 6.44
C ILE A 18 3.89 12.65 6.06
N LEU A 19 3.75 11.39 6.49
CA LEU A 19 2.54 10.60 6.28
C LEU A 19 1.35 11.14 7.10
N GLU A 20 1.60 11.61 8.32
CA GLU A 20 0.60 12.25 9.17
C GLU A 20 0.13 13.58 8.58
N GLU A 21 1.04 14.42 8.09
CA GLU A 21 0.70 15.66 7.37
C GLU A 21 -0.12 15.37 6.10
N ALA A 22 0.20 14.29 5.37
CA ALA A 22 -0.49 13.90 4.15
C ALA A 22 -1.90 13.33 4.38
N LEU A 23 -2.10 12.56 5.46
CA LEU A 23 -3.34 11.81 5.71
C LEU A 23 -4.22 12.43 6.81
N GLY A 24 -3.69 13.34 7.61
CA GLY A 24 -4.35 13.92 8.78
C GLY A 24 -4.89 12.83 9.71
N GLU A 25 -6.16 12.95 10.12
CA GLU A 25 -6.83 11.99 11.00
C GLU A 25 -6.80 10.53 10.51
N ARG A 26 -6.67 10.31 9.18
CA ARG A 26 -6.63 8.98 8.57
C ARG A 26 -5.26 8.31 8.70
N PHE A 27 -4.24 9.02 9.18
CA PHE A 27 -2.93 8.43 9.45
C PHE A 27 -3.00 7.25 10.43
N ASN A 28 -3.87 7.33 11.45
CA ASN A 28 -4.08 6.23 12.40
C ASN A 28 -4.56 4.94 11.72
N ILE A 29 -5.32 5.05 10.62
CA ILE A 29 -5.77 3.91 9.83
C ILE A 29 -4.58 3.26 9.13
N LEU A 30 -3.69 4.07 8.53
CA LEU A 30 -2.46 3.58 7.92
C LEU A 30 -1.57 2.89 8.96
N VAL A 31 -1.37 3.49 10.14
CA VAL A 31 -0.58 2.89 11.23
C VAL A 31 -1.15 1.55 11.67
N SER A 32 -2.47 1.47 11.89
CA SER A 32 -3.14 0.23 12.26
C SER A 32 -3.01 -0.85 11.18
N PHE A 33 -3.16 -0.46 9.91
CA PHE A 33 -2.97 -1.35 8.77
C PHE A 33 -1.52 -1.89 8.71
N LEU A 34 -0.52 -1.02 8.79
CA LEU A 34 0.88 -1.41 8.76
C LEU A 34 1.25 -2.31 9.94
N LYS A 35 0.77 -2.01 11.15
CA LYS A 35 0.95 -2.87 12.33
C LYS A 35 0.34 -4.25 12.13
N THR A 36 -0.82 -4.33 11.46
CA THR A 36 -1.49 -5.59 11.18
C THR A 36 -0.65 -6.42 10.22
N ILE A 37 -0.31 -5.89 9.05
CA ILE A 37 0.40 -6.67 8.03
C ILE A 37 1.85 -7.01 8.40
N THR A 38 2.47 -6.27 9.32
CA THR A 38 3.84 -6.49 9.80
C THR A 38 3.91 -7.40 11.03
N ASN A 39 2.76 -7.88 11.54
CA ASN A 39 2.72 -8.80 12.67
C ASN A 39 3.36 -10.16 12.30
N ASN A 40 3.48 -11.05 13.29
CA ASN A 40 4.08 -12.38 13.09
C ASN A 40 3.23 -13.31 12.19
N GLU A 41 1.93 -13.03 12.04
CA GLU A 41 1.01 -13.84 11.24
C GLU A 41 1.23 -13.62 9.74
N TYR A 42 1.30 -12.37 9.31
CA TYR A 42 1.50 -12.00 7.91
C TYR A 42 2.97 -11.80 7.54
N ALA A 43 3.78 -11.34 8.49
CA ALA A 43 5.23 -11.13 8.36
C ALA A 43 5.62 -10.33 7.10
N LEU A 44 4.78 -9.36 6.69
CA LEU A 44 5.11 -8.47 5.59
C LEU A 44 6.05 -7.37 6.07
N THR A 45 6.85 -6.84 5.15
CA THR A 45 7.72 -5.69 5.42
C THR A 45 7.49 -4.59 4.39
N LEU A 46 7.47 -3.34 4.87
CA LEU A 46 7.34 -2.15 4.05
C LEU A 46 8.72 -1.57 3.70
N GLU A 47 8.99 -1.37 2.42
CA GLU A 47 10.16 -0.66 1.92
C GLU A 47 9.72 0.57 1.11
N TRP A 48 10.08 1.78 1.55
CA TRP A 48 9.84 2.98 0.73
C TRP A 48 10.83 3.06 -0.43
N ARG A 49 10.32 3.24 -1.65
CA ARG A 49 11.13 3.45 -2.85
C ARG A 49 10.58 4.60 -3.68
N TYR A 50 11.47 5.46 -4.16
CA TYR A 50 11.12 6.47 -5.13
C TYR A 50 11.19 5.89 -6.55
N TYR A 51 10.11 6.07 -7.29
CA TYR A 51 9.95 5.59 -8.66
C TYR A 51 10.03 6.77 -9.63
N ASN A 52 11.06 6.79 -10.48
CA ASN A 52 11.36 7.92 -11.38
C ASN A 52 10.35 8.08 -12.53
N ASP A 53 9.80 6.96 -13.00
CA ASP A 53 8.75 6.89 -14.01
C ASP A 53 7.44 7.50 -13.50
N GLY A 54 7.04 7.14 -12.28
CA GLY A 54 5.86 7.70 -11.63
C GLY A 54 6.11 9.07 -11.00
N LYS A 55 7.36 9.46 -10.76
CA LYS A 55 7.77 10.60 -9.91
C LYS A 55 7.06 10.60 -8.55
N ALA A 56 7.14 9.48 -7.85
CA ALA A 56 6.50 9.31 -6.54
C ALA A 56 7.21 8.28 -5.67
N TRP A 57 7.10 8.49 -4.36
CA TRP A 57 7.37 7.44 -3.38
C TRP A 57 6.24 6.43 -3.33
N LEU A 58 6.59 5.14 -3.39
CA LEU A 58 5.67 4.04 -3.15
C LEU A 58 6.22 3.13 -2.05
N GLY A 59 5.30 2.66 -1.22
CA GLY A 59 5.57 1.64 -0.21
C GLY A 59 5.56 0.28 -0.86
N LYS A 60 6.72 -0.29 -1.14
CA LYS A 60 6.85 -1.65 -1.67
C LYS A 60 6.70 -2.64 -0.51
N VAL A 61 5.58 -3.35 -0.47
CA VAL A 61 5.31 -4.34 0.59
C VAL A 61 5.66 -5.74 0.12
N VAL A 62 6.52 -6.42 0.87
CA VAL A 62 7.08 -7.72 0.50
C VAL A 62 6.88 -8.77 1.58
N HIS A 63 6.75 -10.03 1.16
CA HIS A 63 6.90 -11.19 2.01
C HIS A 63 8.17 -11.93 1.57
N LYS A 64 9.20 -11.91 2.41
CA LYS A 64 10.55 -12.38 2.06
C LYS A 64 11.08 -11.67 0.81
N LYS A 65 11.10 -12.36 -0.34
CA LYS A 65 11.56 -11.82 -1.63
C LYS A 65 10.42 -11.51 -2.61
N LYS A 66 9.17 -11.86 -2.28
CA LYS A 66 8.01 -11.66 -3.15
C LYS A 66 7.33 -10.34 -2.83
N ILE A 67 7.04 -9.57 -3.86
CA ILE A 67 6.23 -8.36 -3.70
C ILE A 67 4.77 -8.78 -3.60
N ILE A 68 4.09 -8.30 -2.58
CA ILE A 68 2.67 -8.58 -2.35
C ILE A 68 1.83 -7.45 -2.92
N PHE A 69 2.16 -6.21 -2.57
CA PHE A 69 1.50 -5.03 -3.12
C PHE A 69 2.37 -3.78 -3.03
N TRP A 70 1.94 -2.73 -3.73
CA TRP A 70 2.44 -1.37 -3.58
C TRP A 70 1.44 -0.50 -2.84
N LEU A 71 1.93 0.32 -1.92
CA LEU A 71 1.17 1.32 -1.20
C LEU A 71 1.45 2.70 -1.81
N SER A 72 0.40 3.44 -2.14
CA SER A 72 0.49 4.84 -2.57
C SER A 72 -0.38 5.72 -1.68
N VAL A 73 0.09 6.93 -1.41
CA VAL A 73 -0.61 7.91 -0.57
C VAL A 73 -1.25 8.97 -1.45
N TRP A 74 -2.49 9.29 -1.14
CA TRP A 74 -3.33 10.24 -1.86
C TRP A 74 -3.98 11.19 -0.86
N GLU A 75 -4.54 12.28 -1.35
CA GLU A 75 -5.29 13.21 -0.51
C GLU A 75 -6.45 12.51 0.18
N GLY A 76 -6.35 12.37 1.52
CA GLY A 76 -7.40 11.79 2.36
C GLY A 76 -7.45 10.26 2.45
N PHE A 77 -6.61 9.51 1.71
CA PHE A 77 -6.57 8.04 1.76
C PHE A 77 -5.24 7.46 1.27
N PHE A 78 -5.05 6.16 1.46
CA PHE A 78 -3.98 5.39 0.79
C PHE A 78 -4.60 4.28 -0.07
N LYS A 79 -3.89 3.84 -1.10
CA LYS A 79 -4.27 2.71 -1.95
C LYS A 79 -3.24 1.61 -1.85
N THR A 80 -3.72 0.37 -1.85
CA THR A 80 -2.91 -0.83 -2.04
C THR A 80 -3.19 -1.40 -3.42
N SER A 81 -2.13 -1.63 -4.20
CA SER A 81 -2.21 -2.14 -5.56
C SER A 81 -1.55 -3.51 -5.66
N PHE A 82 -2.33 -4.51 -6.07
CA PHE A 82 -1.87 -5.88 -6.27
C PHE A 82 -1.79 -6.17 -7.76
N PHE A 83 -0.75 -6.88 -8.18
CA PHE A 83 -0.56 -7.28 -9.57
C PHE A 83 -0.49 -8.79 -9.65
N PHE A 84 -1.36 -9.36 -10.47
CA PHE A 84 -1.41 -10.79 -10.73
C PHE A 84 -1.20 -11.04 -12.21
N THR A 85 -0.52 -12.15 -12.54
CA THR A 85 -0.45 -12.60 -13.92
C THR A 85 -1.80 -13.17 -14.33
N GLU A 86 -2.21 -12.96 -15.58
CA GLU A 86 -3.52 -13.36 -16.11
C GLU A 86 -3.87 -14.84 -15.86
N LYS A 87 -2.88 -15.74 -15.94
CA LYS A 87 -3.04 -17.17 -15.63
C LYS A 87 -3.50 -17.49 -14.19
N HIS A 88 -3.50 -16.52 -13.29
CA HIS A 88 -3.94 -16.70 -11.91
C HIS A 88 -5.36 -16.15 -11.66
N LEU A 89 -6.04 -15.57 -12.65
CA LEU A 89 -7.35 -14.96 -12.47
C LEU A 89 -8.41 -15.95 -11.96
N GLU A 90 -8.50 -17.14 -12.54
CA GLU A 90 -9.44 -18.19 -12.10
C GLU A 90 -9.15 -18.61 -10.66
N ALA A 91 -7.89 -18.92 -10.34
CA ALA A 91 -7.48 -19.29 -8.99
C ALA A 91 -7.75 -18.20 -7.94
N ILE A 92 -7.69 -16.92 -8.32
CA ILE A 92 -8.02 -15.79 -7.43
C ILE A 92 -9.54 -15.72 -7.20
N ALA A 93 -10.33 -15.91 -8.25
CA ALA A 93 -11.79 -15.90 -8.15
C ALA A 93 -12.32 -17.04 -7.25
N GLU A 94 -11.64 -18.20 -7.29
CA GLU A 94 -11.95 -19.40 -6.51
C GLU A 94 -11.41 -19.39 -5.07
N LEU A 95 -10.69 -18.35 -4.64
CA LEU A 95 -10.23 -18.26 -3.25
C LEU A 95 -11.41 -18.32 -2.28
N ASP A 96 -11.26 -19.12 -1.22
CA ASP A 96 -12.22 -19.28 -0.12
C ASP A 96 -12.23 -18.03 0.78
N ILE A 97 -12.61 -16.91 0.17
CA ILE A 97 -12.84 -15.63 0.81
C ILE A 97 -14.35 -15.48 0.89
N LEU A 98 -14.87 -15.32 2.11
CA LEU A 98 -16.29 -15.08 2.36
C LEU A 98 -16.81 -14.01 1.41
N GLU A 99 -17.88 -14.32 0.65
CA GLU A 99 -18.44 -13.38 -0.32
C GLU A 99 -18.85 -12.06 0.32
N THR A 100 -19.24 -12.08 1.60
CA THR A 100 -19.60 -10.90 2.38
C THR A 100 -18.45 -9.90 2.58
N ILE A 101 -17.20 -10.25 2.27
CA ILE A 101 -16.04 -9.37 2.33
C ILE A 101 -15.76 -8.73 0.94
N LYS A 102 -16.37 -9.25 -0.13
CA LYS A 102 -16.17 -8.78 -1.51
C LYS A 102 -17.11 -7.61 -1.89
N ASP A 103 -18.20 -7.40 -1.13
CA ASP A 103 -19.18 -6.31 -1.28
C ASP A 103 -18.88 -5.12 -0.34
#